data_AF-A0A1V3U0P0-F1
#
_entry.id   AF-A0A1V3U0P0-F1
#
_cell.length_a   1.000
_cell.length_b   1.000
_cell.length_c   1.000
_cell.angle_alpha   90.00
_cell.angle_beta   90.00
_cell.angle_gamma   90.00
#
_symmetry.space_group_name_H-M   'P 1'
#
loop_
_entity.id
_entity.type
_entity.pdbx_description
1 polymer ?
#
loop_
_entity_poly.entity_id
_entity_poly.type
_entity_poly.pdbx_seq_one_letter_code
_entity_poly.pdbx_strand_id
1 'polypeptide(L)'
;MWKIIGFFLIFLLSNNVYGQNKERLQYVKIGNMEGKLDVVDFNLIGGKAKYMQLLEEFEKKFSQIKDGYPGYYRYYDLYDSFSLKLIVTLIPKSAVSAENKKKYYWFIPINTKTFKVYYNVKTKKVDGIMKTSPGIIE
;
A
#
# COMPACT_ATOMS: atom_id res chain seq x y z
N MET A 1 -54.17 -9.51 -26.22
CA MET A 1 -52.80 -10.06 -26.18
C MET A 1 -52.20 -9.67 -24.83
N TRP A 2 -52.00 -10.67 -23.99
CA TRP A 2 -51.72 -10.55 -22.57
C TRP A 2 -50.21 -10.68 -22.29
N LYS A 3 -49.75 -9.92 -21.30
CA LYS A 3 -48.66 -10.25 -20.37
C LYS A 3 -47.23 -10.28 -20.93
N ILE A 4 -46.60 -9.11 -21.02
CA ILE A 4 -45.14 -8.96 -20.80
C ILE A 4 -44.93 -7.79 -19.84
N ILE A 5 -45.35 -7.96 -18.59
CA ILE A 5 -44.91 -7.13 -17.45
C ILE A 5 -44.38 -8.14 -16.44
N GLY A 6 -43.11 -8.50 -16.60
CA GLY A 6 -42.54 -9.60 -15.83
C GLY A 6 -41.08 -9.85 -16.15
N PHE A 7 -40.28 -8.79 -16.31
CA PHE A 7 -38.83 -8.96 -16.42
C PHE A 7 -38.02 -7.82 -15.78
N PHE A 8 -38.61 -7.10 -14.82
CA PHE A 8 -37.93 -5.98 -14.14
C PHE A 8 -37.71 -6.18 -12.63
N LEU A 9 -38.00 -7.37 -12.09
CA LEU A 9 -37.98 -7.63 -10.65
C LEU A 9 -36.99 -8.72 -10.20
N ILE A 10 -36.14 -9.22 -11.09
CA ILE A 10 -35.08 -10.19 -10.72
C ILE A 10 -33.73 -9.50 -10.45
N PHE A 11 -33.58 -8.22 -10.80
CA PHE A 11 -32.35 -7.46 -10.51
C PHE A 11 -32.25 -6.91 -9.08
N LEU A 12 -33.20 -7.23 -8.20
CA LEU A 12 -33.20 -6.77 -6.80
C LEU A 12 -32.53 -7.74 -5.80
N LEU A 13 -31.96 -8.86 -6.26
CA LEU A 13 -31.35 -9.89 -5.39
C LEU A 13 -29.83 -10.02 -5.48
N SER A 14 -29.12 -9.02 -6.01
CA SER A 14 -27.65 -8.94 -5.88
C SER A 14 -27.17 -7.73 -5.09
N ASN A 15 -27.98 -7.27 -4.15
CA ASN A 15 -27.43 -6.67 -2.94
C ASN A 15 -26.84 -7.78 -2.06
N ASN A 16 -25.80 -8.40 -2.59
CA ASN A 16 -24.71 -8.97 -1.82
C ASN A 16 -24.08 -7.79 -1.06
N VAL A 17 -24.79 -7.27 -0.06
CA VAL A 17 -24.19 -6.52 1.05
C VAL A 17 -23.46 -7.57 1.88
N TYR A 18 -22.44 -8.15 1.26
CA TYR A 18 -21.31 -8.66 1.97
C TYR A 18 -20.76 -7.45 2.71
N GLY A 19 -21.03 -7.40 4.01
CA GLY A 19 -20.15 -6.75 4.98
C GLY A 19 -18.80 -7.46 4.99
N GLN A 20 -18.16 -7.54 3.82
CA GLN A 20 -16.81 -8.06 3.66
C GLN A 20 -15.92 -7.02 4.31
N ASN A 21 -15.33 -7.41 5.44
CA ASN A 21 -14.10 -6.83 5.95
C ASN A 21 -13.17 -6.56 4.77
N LYS A 22 -13.16 -5.32 4.25
CA LYS A 22 -12.11 -4.90 3.32
C LYS A 22 -10.84 -5.03 4.13
N GLU A 23 -10.00 -5.99 3.78
CA GLU A 23 -8.69 -6.16 4.39
C GLU A 23 -8.01 -4.80 4.44
N ARG A 24 -7.74 -4.34 5.68
CA ARG A 24 -7.21 -3.01 5.93
C ARG A 24 -5.84 -2.84 5.28
N LEU A 25 -5.02 -3.89 5.29
CA LEU A 25 -3.82 -3.96 4.46
C LEU A 25 -4.12 -4.56 3.08
N GLN A 26 -3.70 -3.88 2.02
CA GLN A 26 -3.87 -4.35 0.64
C GLN A 26 -2.54 -4.50 -0.06
N TYR A 27 -2.40 -5.58 -0.83
CA TYR A 27 -1.30 -5.74 -1.76
C TYR A 27 -1.45 -4.75 -2.93
N VAL A 28 -0.33 -4.18 -3.35
CA VAL A 28 -0.29 -3.23 -4.46
C VAL A 28 0.93 -3.47 -5.34
N LYS A 29 0.77 -3.21 -6.64
CA LYS A 29 1.86 -3.16 -7.61
C LYS A 29 1.85 -1.81 -8.31
N ILE A 30 2.99 -1.11 -8.28
CA ILE A 30 3.18 0.23 -8.85
C ILE A 30 4.39 0.16 -9.75
N GLY A 31 4.16 0.19 -11.06
CA GLY A 31 5.19 -0.18 -12.04
C GLY A 31 5.76 -1.58 -11.75
N ASN A 32 7.07 -1.64 -11.54
CA ASN A 32 7.79 -2.89 -11.20
C ASN A 32 7.93 -3.13 -9.69
N MET A 33 7.39 -2.24 -8.86
CA MET A 33 7.48 -2.33 -7.41
C MET A 33 6.25 -3.01 -6.84
N GLU A 34 6.48 -3.87 -5.85
CA GLU A 34 5.45 -4.64 -5.16
C GLU A 34 5.45 -4.28 -3.68
N GLY A 35 4.28 -4.22 -3.07
CA GLY A 35 4.18 -3.81 -1.67
C GLY A 35 2.82 -4.00 -1.05
N LYS A 36 2.67 -3.42 0.14
CA LYS A 36 1.42 -3.30 0.87
C LYS A 36 1.18 -1.87 1.32
N LEU A 37 -0.08 -1.51 1.43
CA LEU A 37 -0.57 -0.23 1.93
C LEU A 37 -1.71 -0.44 2.91
N ASP A 38 -1.97 0.55 3.75
CA ASP A 38 -3.15 0.60 4.62
C ASP A 38 -4.26 1.42 3.94
N VAL A 39 -5.47 0.87 3.82
CA VAL A 39 -6.62 1.56 3.22
C VAL A 39 -7.11 2.74 4.06
N VAL A 40 -6.77 2.78 5.35
CA VAL A 40 -7.10 3.91 6.23
C VAL A 40 -6.41 5.19 5.73
N ASP A 41 -5.22 5.06 5.14
CA ASP A 41 -4.45 6.16 4.59
C ASP A 41 -5.15 6.86 3.42
N PHE A 42 -6.09 6.18 2.74
CA PHE A 42 -6.85 6.80 1.66
C PHE A 42 -7.58 8.04 2.16
N ASN A 43 -8.08 8.02 3.40
CA ASN A 43 -8.84 9.14 3.95
C ASN A 43 -7.93 10.34 4.29
N LEU A 44 -6.64 10.11 4.55
CA LEU A 44 -5.67 11.17 4.89
C LEU A 44 -5.34 12.09 3.71
N ILE A 45 -5.52 11.62 2.48
CA ILE A 45 -5.20 12.39 1.27
C ILE A 45 -6.40 12.61 0.33
N GLY A 46 -7.62 12.37 0.83
CA GLY A 46 -8.86 12.64 0.09
C GLY A 46 -9.23 11.56 -0.93
N GLY A 47 -8.91 10.31 -0.64
CA GLY A 47 -9.41 9.12 -1.31
C GLY A 47 -8.33 8.27 -2.00
N LYS A 48 -8.72 7.06 -2.39
CA LYS A 48 -7.84 6.07 -3.03
C LYS A 48 -7.13 6.60 -4.27
N ALA A 49 -7.82 7.34 -5.14
CA ALA A 49 -7.24 7.85 -6.37
C ALA A 49 -6.05 8.79 -6.12
N LYS A 50 -6.19 9.73 -5.17
CA LYS A 50 -5.12 10.65 -4.77
C LYS A 50 -3.97 9.92 -4.07
N TYR A 51 -4.29 8.92 -3.26
CA TYR A 51 -3.27 8.08 -2.63
C TYR A 51 -2.44 7.31 -3.66
N MET A 52 -3.09 6.66 -4.62
CA MET A 52 -2.40 5.93 -5.68
C MET A 52 -1.53 6.85 -6.54
N GLN A 53 -2.03 8.05 -6.90
CA GLN A 53 -1.24 9.05 -7.61
C GLN A 53 -0.01 9.49 -6.80
N LEU A 54 -0.15 9.69 -5.48
CA LEU A 54 0.98 10.00 -4.62
C LEU A 54 2.05 8.90 -4.66
N LEU A 55 1.64 7.63 -4.60
CA LEU A 55 2.59 6.51 -4.63
C LEU A 55 3.28 6.38 -6.00
N GLU A 56 2.58 6.61 -7.10
CA GLU A 56 3.17 6.65 -8.44
C GLU A 56 4.20 7.78 -8.59
N GLU A 57 3.87 8.99 -8.10
CA GLU A 57 4.79 10.13 -8.07
C GLU A 57 6.03 9.82 -7.23
N PHE A 58 5.84 9.19 -6.07
CA PHE A 58 6.92 8.75 -5.20
C PHE A 58 7.81 7.73 -5.91
N GLU A 59 7.28 6.64 -6.46
CA GLU A 59 8.10 5.60 -7.09
C GLU A 59 8.84 6.12 -8.33
N LYS A 60 8.23 7.04 -9.09
CA LYS A 60 8.92 7.71 -10.19
C LYS A 60 10.15 8.48 -9.70
N LYS A 61 10.03 9.24 -8.61
CA LYS A 61 11.16 9.98 -8.02
C LYS A 61 12.18 9.05 -7.38
N PHE A 62 11.71 8.04 -6.64
CA PHE A 62 12.55 7.14 -5.90
C PHE A 62 13.35 6.20 -6.81
N SER A 63 12.83 5.86 -7.99
CA SER A 63 13.58 5.10 -9.00
C SER A 63 14.87 5.80 -9.47
N GLN A 64 14.94 7.13 -9.33
CA GLN A 64 16.15 7.91 -9.64
C GLN A 64 17.22 7.82 -8.55
N ILE A 65 16.90 7.23 -7.39
CA ILE A 65 17.80 7.08 -6.24
C ILE A 65 18.15 5.60 -6.08
N LYS A 66 19.39 5.22 -6.41
CA LYS A 66 19.89 3.83 -6.33
C LYS A 66 18.94 2.82 -7.00
N ASP A 67 18.48 3.18 -8.20
CA ASP A 67 17.55 2.42 -9.03
C ASP A 67 16.22 2.04 -8.35
N GLY A 68 15.84 2.74 -7.28
CA GLY A 68 14.60 2.49 -6.55
C GLY A 68 14.54 1.15 -5.81
N TYR A 69 15.69 0.53 -5.49
CA TYR A 69 15.75 -0.67 -4.66
C TYR A 69 14.84 -1.83 -5.14
N PRO A 70 15.01 -2.34 -6.37
CA PRO A 70 14.11 -3.35 -6.97
C PRO A 70 14.08 -4.70 -6.24
N GLY A 71 15.12 -4.99 -5.45
CA GLY A 71 15.23 -6.17 -4.59
C GLY A 71 14.40 -6.10 -3.31
N TYR A 72 13.60 -5.05 -3.12
CA TYR A 72 12.83 -4.80 -1.89
C TYR A 72 11.33 -4.70 -2.18
N TYR A 73 10.53 -5.25 -1.27
CA TYR A 73 9.12 -4.94 -1.15
C TYR A 73 8.92 -3.60 -0.44
N ARG A 74 7.77 -2.97 -0.69
CA ARG A 74 7.37 -1.72 -0.06
C ARG A 74 6.28 -1.95 0.97
N TYR A 75 6.38 -1.27 2.10
CA TYR A 75 5.25 -1.02 2.99
C TYR A 75 5.03 0.49 3.03
N TYR A 76 3.92 0.95 2.47
CA TYR A 76 3.57 2.36 2.37
C TYR A 76 2.67 2.73 3.55
N ASP A 77 3.03 3.81 4.23
CA ASP A 77 2.32 4.31 5.39
C ASP A 77 2.29 5.84 5.36
N LEU A 78 1.11 6.44 5.56
CA LEU A 78 0.97 7.88 5.71
C LEU A 78 0.94 8.25 7.19
N TYR A 79 1.89 9.10 7.57
CA TYR A 79 1.95 9.67 8.90
C TYR A 79 1.54 11.14 8.87
N ASP A 80 0.52 11.49 9.65
CA ASP A 80 0.05 12.85 9.84
C ASP A 80 0.16 13.26 11.32
N SER A 81 1.03 14.22 11.61
CA SER A 81 1.20 14.75 12.97
C SER A 81 1.51 16.25 12.92
N PHE A 82 2.42 16.66 12.04
CA PHE A 82 2.71 18.08 11.78
C PHE A 82 2.90 18.40 10.29
N SER A 83 3.26 17.40 9.49
CA SER A 83 3.34 17.48 8.04
C SER A 83 3.05 16.09 7.48
N LEU A 84 2.14 15.98 6.53
CA LEU A 84 1.85 14.70 5.88
C LEU A 84 3.12 14.14 5.23
N LYS A 85 3.58 12.99 5.73
CA LYS A 85 4.76 12.29 5.24
C LYS A 85 4.35 10.90 4.79
N LEU A 86 4.86 10.49 3.64
CA LEU A 86 4.85 9.10 3.21
C LEU A 86 6.11 8.44 3.75
N ILE A 87 5.92 7.41 4.58
CA ILE A 87 6.98 6.56 5.08
C ILE A 87 6.92 5.26 4.27
N VAL A 88 8.03 4.90 3.64
CA VAL A 88 8.13 3.66 2.88
C VAL A 88 9.17 2.75 3.50
N THR A 89 8.72 1.66 4.09
CA THR A 89 9.63 0.63 4.62
C THR A 89 10.02 -0.32 3.48
N LEU A 90 11.33 -0.42 3.24
CA LEU A 90 11.94 -1.32 2.26
C LEU A 90 12.28 -2.64 2.96
N ILE A 91 11.63 -3.71 2.54
CA ILE A 91 11.81 -5.05 3.11
C ILE A 91 12.50 -5.93 2.05
N PRO A 92 13.68 -6.52 2.33
CA PRO A 92 14.33 -7.40 1.37
C PRO A 92 13.39 -8.52 0.92
N LYS A 93 13.27 -8.74 -0.40
CA LYS A 93 12.44 -9.84 -0.93
C LYS A 93 12.89 -11.20 -0.39
N SER A 94 14.19 -11.38 -0.16
CA SER A 94 14.76 -12.59 0.44
C SER A 94 14.29 -12.88 1.87
N ALA A 95 13.73 -11.90 2.58
CA ALA A 95 13.20 -12.05 3.94
C ALA A 95 11.70 -12.45 3.96
N VAL A 96 11.04 -12.50 2.80
CA VAL A 96 9.61 -12.82 2.70
C VAL A 96 9.43 -14.07 1.84
N SER A 97 9.08 -15.19 2.48
CA SER A 97 8.77 -16.42 1.75
C SER A 97 7.49 -16.29 0.90
N ALA A 98 7.32 -17.16 -0.10
CA ALA A 98 6.14 -17.15 -0.96
C ALA A 98 4.83 -17.39 -0.17
N GLU A 99 4.89 -18.20 0.90
CA GLU A 99 3.76 -18.39 1.82
C GLU A 99 3.49 -17.11 2.62
N ASN A 100 4.55 -16.49 3.17
CA ASN A 100 4.44 -15.27 3.94
C ASN A 100 3.87 -14.10 3.11
N LYS A 101 4.19 -14.05 1.80
CA LYS A 101 3.67 -13.04 0.87
C LYS A 101 2.14 -12.99 0.87
N LYS A 102 1.48 -14.15 1.02
CA LYS A 102 0.01 -14.31 1.01
C LYS A 102 -0.66 -13.92 2.34
N LYS A 103 0.11 -13.81 3.43
CA LYS A 103 -0.43 -13.49 4.76
C LYS A 103 -0.82 -12.02 4.84
N TYR A 104 -1.76 -11.69 5.71
CA TYR A 104 -2.22 -10.30 5.94
C TYR A 104 -1.08 -9.40 6.45
N TYR A 105 -0.33 -9.85 7.47
CA TYR A 105 0.95 -9.27 7.87
C TYR A 105 2.13 -10.11 7.34
N TRP A 106 3.21 -9.46 6.93
CA TRP A 106 4.45 -10.16 6.61
C TRP A 106 5.28 -10.34 7.87
N PHE A 107 5.53 -11.60 8.24
CA PHE A 107 6.44 -11.93 9.33
C PHE A 107 7.89 -11.71 8.87
N ILE A 108 8.50 -10.62 9.31
CA ILE A 108 9.89 -10.29 8.97
C ILE A 108 10.80 -10.71 10.12
N PRO A 109 11.83 -11.55 9.88
CA PRO A 109 12.80 -11.91 10.92
C PRO A 109 13.43 -10.67 11.56
N ILE A 110 13.55 -10.66 12.89
CA ILE A 110 13.95 -9.47 13.65
C ILE A 110 15.33 -8.92 13.22
N ASN A 111 16.24 -9.79 12.79
CA ASN A 111 17.59 -9.45 12.32
C ASN A 111 17.64 -8.96 10.86
N THR A 112 16.49 -8.86 10.19
CA THR A 112 16.42 -8.38 8.80
C THR A 112 16.75 -6.89 8.74
N LYS A 113 17.76 -6.54 7.93
CA LYS A 113 18.05 -5.13 7.64
C LYS A 113 16.96 -4.56 6.72
N THR A 114 16.09 -3.72 7.27
CA THR A 114 15.13 -2.93 6.50
C THR A 114 15.60 -1.47 6.39
N PHE A 115 14.96 -0.71 5.51
CA PHE A 115 15.22 0.73 5.39
C PHE A 115 13.91 1.48 5.48
N LYS A 116 13.90 2.66 6.09
CA LYS A 116 12.80 3.61 6.01
C LYS A 116 13.18 4.75 5.09
N VAL A 117 12.32 5.00 4.11
CA VAL A 117 12.41 6.15 3.21
C VAL A 117 11.35 7.15 3.64
N TYR A 118 11.75 8.40 3.81
CA TYR A 118 10.85 9.48 4.18
C TYR A 118 10.61 10.37 2.98
N TYR A 119 9.34 10.57 2.63
CA TYR A 119 8.92 11.42 1.53
C TYR A 119 7.97 12.49 2.03
N ASN A 120 8.36 13.75 1.83
CA ASN A 120 7.53 14.88 2.18
C ASN A 120 6.46 15.10 1.09
N VAL A 121 5.20 14.87 1.44
CA VAL A 121 4.09 14.92 0.47
C VAL A 121 3.89 16.34 -0.08
N LYS A 122 4.16 17.37 0.72
CA LYS A 122 3.99 18.78 0.34
C LYS A 122 5.13 19.26 -0.58
N THR A 123 6.37 19.02 -0.19
CA THR A 123 7.54 19.49 -0.97
C THR A 123 7.93 18.54 -2.10
N LYS A 124 7.36 17.34 -2.12
CA LYS A 124 7.61 16.30 -3.13
C LYS A 124 9.09 15.88 -3.18
N LYS A 125 9.73 15.86 -2.01
CA LYS A 125 11.15 15.51 -1.81
C LYS A 125 11.30 14.24 -0.98
N VAL A 126 12.29 13.43 -1.34
CA VAL A 126 12.77 12.34 -0.50
C VAL A 126 13.74 12.94 0.51
N ASP A 127 13.37 12.92 1.78
CA ASP A 127 14.11 13.57 2.87
C ASP A 127 15.30 12.70 3.34
N GLY A 128 15.26 11.39 3.09
CA GLY A 128 16.38 10.49 3.39
C GLY A 128 16.01 9.02 3.38
N ILE A 129 17.05 8.18 3.39
CA ILE A 129 16.96 6.73 3.55
C ILE A 129 17.70 6.36 4.83
N MET A 130 16.98 5.88 5.83
CA MET A 130 17.54 5.47 7.11
C MET A 130 17.51 3.96 7.22
N LYS A 131 18.65 3.36 7.59
CA LYS A 131 18.69 1.94 7.95
C LYS A 131 18.00 1.79 9.30
N THR A 132 17.04 0.87 9.40
CA THR A 132 16.41 0.55 10.68
C THR A 132 17.31 -0.39 11.47
N SER A 133 17.28 -0.23 12.79
CA SER A 133 17.84 -1.24 13.69
C SER A 133 16.95 -2.49 13.66
N PRO A 134 17.53 -3.70 13.89
CA PRO A 134 16.76 -4.91 14.15
C PRO A 134 15.74 -4.67 15.28
N GLY A 135 14.45 -4.61 14.98
CA GLY A 135 13.43 -4.35 15.99
C GLY A 135 12.08 -3.96 15.41
N ILE A 136 11.11 -4.88 15.56
CA ILE A 136 9.65 -4.76 15.47
C ILE A 136 9.12 -3.66 14.53
N ILE A 137 8.68 -4.08 13.34
CA ILE A 137 7.65 -3.32 12.62
C ILE A 137 6.34 -3.71 13.30
N GLU A 138 5.86 -2.89 14.23
CA GLU A 138 4.50 -2.99 14.78
C GLU A 138 3.46 -2.71 13.71
#